data_AF-A0A1Y2K9D3-F1
#
_entry.id   AF-A0A1Y2K9D3-F1
#
_cell.length_a   1.000
_cell.length_b   1.000
_cell.length_c   1.000
_cell.angle_alpha   90.00
_cell.angle_beta   90.00
_cell.angle_gamma   90.00
#
_symmetry.space_group_name_H-M   'P 1'
#
loop_
_entity.id
_entity.type
_entity.pdbx_description
1 polymer ?
#
loop_
_entity_poly.entity_id
_entity_poly.type
_entity_poly.pdbx_seq_one_letter_code
_entity_poly.pdbx_strand_id
1 'polypeptide(L)'
;MVSDKQINDRKEEIYKPLEHYTINRNEVVAGTVNPNYISPRQGLDRLQKLMDEYCGGVTVNYMTNEKLLNIGLQKMKLLEEDLEKVAAQDIHELLRAWELKHRHLAAESVFHHTLFRKETRWPGYYYRGDYMKVNDDDWHVLTVSRRDPETGEYTMEKAPLYHIVEKDA
;
A
#
# COMPACT_ATOMS: atom_id res chain seq x y z
N MET A 1 21.03 24.95 4.06
CA MET A 1 19.83 25.67 4.55
C MET A 1 18.66 25.31 3.65
N VAL A 2 17.44 25.25 4.19
CA VAL A 2 16.23 25.04 3.39
C VAL A 2 15.87 26.35 2.70
N SER A 3 15.57 26.31 1.39
CA SER A 3 15.19 27.48 0.60
C SER A 3 13.69 27.80 0.70
N ASP A 4 13.32 29.06 0.45
CA ASP A 4 11.91 29.47 0.39
C ASP A 4 11.11 28.69 -0.66
N LYS A 5 11.75 28.36 -1.78
CA LYS A 5 11.15 27.49 -2.81
C LYS A 5 10.80 26.13 -2.21
N GLN A 6 11.73 25.48 -1.53
CA GLN A 6 11.45 24.18 -0.89
C GLN A 6 10.33 24.25 0.14
N ILE A 7 10.23 25.35 0.90
CA ILE A 7 9.14 25.56 1.87
C ILE A 7 7.80 25.69 1.15
N ASN A 8 7.75 26.47 0.07
CA ASN A 8 6.52 26.70 -0.68
C ASN A 8 6.06 25.43 -1.41
N ASP A 9 6.98 24.71 -2.06
CA ASP A 9 6.68 23.44 -2.74
C ASP A 9 6.08 22.43 -1.75
N ARG A 10 6.63 22.32 -0.53
CA ARG A 10 6.10 21.42 0.51
C ARG A 10 4.76 21.88 1.06
N LYS A 11 4.53 23.18 1.20
CA LYS A 11 3.21 23.70 1.61
C LYS A 11 2.14 23.35 0.59
N GLU A 12 2.43 23.56 -0.70
CA GLU A 12 1.51 23.22 -1.77
C GLU A 12 1.18 21.72 -1.76
N GLU A 13 2.19 20.86 -1.65
CA GLU A 13 2.01 19.42 -1.54
C GLU A 13 1.18 19.02 -0.33
N ILE A 14 1.54 19.51 0.87
CA ILE A 14 0.90 19.16 2.14
C ILE A 14 -0.57 19.59 2.14
N TYR A 15 -0.88 20.79 1.66
CA TYR A 15 -2.24 21.35 1.68
C TYR A 15 -3.06 21.04 0.43
N LYS A 16 -2.50 20.36 -0.57
CA LYS A 16 -3.20 19.97 -1.81
C LYS A 16 -4.59 19.37 -1.57
N PRO A 17 -4.83 18.47 -0.58
CA PRO A 17 -6.18 17.94 -0.34
C PRO A 17 -7.21 19.00 0.10
N LEU A 18 -6.79 20.02 0.84
CA LEU A 18 -7.68 21.14 1.23
C LEU A 18 -8.03 22.02 0.03
N GLU A 19 -7.03 22.30 -0.81
CA GLU A 19 -7.24 23.08 -2.05
C GLU A 19 -8.16 22.33 -3.01
N HIS A 20 -7.92 21.02 -3.17
CA HIS A 20 -8.71 20.17 -4.04
C HIS A 20 -10.19 20.10 -3.61
N TYR A 21 -10.45 20.06 -2.29
CA TYR A 21 -11.79 20.23 -1.75
C TYR A 21 -12.37 21.61 -2.08
N THR A 22 -11.60 22.68 -1.83
CA THR A 22 -12.05 24.07 -2.02
C THR A 22 -12.49 24.35 -3.45
N ILE A 23 -11.77 23.83 -4.44
CA ILE A 23 -12.09 23.98 -5.87
C ILE A 23 -13.35 23.18 -6.24
N ASN A 24 -13.44 21.92 -5.81
CA ASN A 24 -14.42 20.97 -6.35
C ASN A 24 -15.68 20.75 -5.47
N ARG A 25 -15.73 21.31 -4.26
CA ARG A 25 -16.83 21.12 -3.28
C ARG A 25 -18.23 21.43 -3.79
N ASN A 26 -18.37 22.22 -4.85
CA ASN A 26 -19.68 22.58 -5.41
C ASN A 26 -20.18 21.58 -6.48
N GLU A 27 -19.33 20.67 -6.94
CA GLU A 27 -19.66 19.61 -7.92
C GLU A 27 -20.22 18.35 -7.24
N VAL A 28 -20.75 18.49 -6.01
CA VAL A 28 -21.33 17.38 -5.26
C VAL A 28 -22.66 16.98 -5.87
N VAL A 29 -22.76 15.71 -6.28
CA VAL A 29 -23.96 15.18 -6.94
C VAL A 29 -24.97 14.58 -5.95
N ALA A 30 -24.50 14.03 -4.82
CA ALA A 30 -25.34 13.55 -3.73
C ALA A 30 -24.51 13.28 -2.46
N GLY A 31 -24.90 13.84 -1.31
CA GLY A 31 -24.21 13.57 -0.03
C GLY A 31 -22.71 13.87 -0.08
N THR A 32 -21.87 12.84 0.05
CA THR A 32 -20.40 12.93 -0.05
C THR A 32 -19.85 12.51 -1.42
N VAL A 33 -20.72 12.31 -2.42
CA VAL A 33 -20.35 11.84 -3.75
C VAL A 33 -19.94 13.03 -4.63
N ASN A 34 -18.69 13.02 -5.08
CA ASN A 34 -18.13 14.01 -5.98
C ASN A 34 -17.33 13.29 -7.10
N PRO A 35 -17.47 13.68 -8.38
CA PRO A 35 -16.76 13.04 -9.48
C PRO A 35 -15.26 13.42 -9.55
N ASN A 36 -14.87 14.54 -8.94
CA ASN A 36 -13.51 15.08 -9.04
C ASN A 36 -12.59 14.61 -7.91
N TYR A 37 -13.13 14.13 -6.79
CA TYR A 37 -12.33 13.66 -5.66
C TYR A 37 -12.93 12.47 -4.93
N ILE A 38 -12.08 11.79 -4.17
CA ILE A 38 -12.50 10.82 -3.15
C ILE A 38 -12.23 11.38 -1.75
N SER A 39 -13.10 11.07 -0.79
CA SER A 39 -12.82 11.35 0.61
C SER A 39 -11.82 10.33 1.18
N PRO A 40 -11.10 10.65 2.28
CA PRO A 40 -10.16 9.73 2.89
C PRO A 40 -10.83 8.42 3.32
N ARG A 41 -12.10 8.48 3.74
CA ARG A 41 -12.88 7.28 4.11
C ARG A 41 -13.13 6.38 2.90
N GLN A 42 -13.56 6.95 1.77
CA GLN A 42 -13.83 6.19 0.54
C GLN A 42 -12.54 5.51 0.03
N GLY A 43 -11.42 6.23 0.06
CA GLY A 43 -10.11 5.66 -0.29
C GLY A 43 -9.68 4.54 0.65
N LEU A 44 -9.91 4.68 1.96
CA LEU A 44 -9.60 3.64 2.94
C LEU A 44 -10.45 2.37 2.74
N ASP A 45 -11.76 2.53 2.52
CA ASP A 45 -12.65 1.39 2.27
C ASP A 45 -12.24 0.63 1.00
N ARG A 46 -11.84 1.36 -0.06
CA ARG A 46 -11.30 0.76 -1.28
C ARG A 46 -9.99 0.03 -1.02
N LEU A 47 -9.04 0.65 -0.29
CA LEU A 47 -7.76 0.02 0.05
C LEU A 47 -7.97 -1.29 0.85
N GLN A 48 -8.83 -1.24 1.86
CA GLN A 48 -9.14 -2.42 2.69
C GLN A 48 -9.73 -3.56 1.86
N LYS A 49 -10.66 -3.24 0.96
CA LYS A 49 -11.22 -4.24 0.03
C LYS A 49 -10.15 -4.87 -0.87
N LEU A 50 -9.23 -4.07 -1.41
CA LEU A 50 -8.14 -4.58 -2.25
C LEU A 50 -7.21 -5.51 -1.47
N MET A 51 -6.82 -5.12 -0.25
CA MET A 51 -5.99 -5.97 0.61
C MET A 51 -6.70 -7.27 0.97
N ASP A 52 -7.98 -7.17 1.31
CA ASP A 52 -8.76 -8.31 1.78
C ASP A 52 -8.95 -9.38 0.69
N GLU A 53 -9.37 -8.96 -0.50
CA GLU A 53 -9.72 -9.89 -1.59
C GLU A 53 -8.49 -10.43 -2.35
N TYR A 54 -7.38 -9.68 -2.41
CA TYR A 54 -6.24 -10.02 -3.27
C TYR A 54 -4.95 -10.35 -2.50
N CYS A 55 -4.75 -9.81 -1.30
CA CYS A 55 -3.51 -10.01 -0.52
C CYS A 55 -3.66 -10.97 0.66
N GLY A 56 -4.67 -11.85 0.63
CA GLY A 56 -4.87 -12.87 1.66
C GLY A 56 -5.52 -12.30 2.92
N GLY A 57 -6.63 -11.58 2.77
CA GLY A 57 -7.44 -11.15 3.91
C GLY A 57 -8.37 -12.22 4.46
N VAL A 58 -9.25 -11.79 5.35
CA VAL A 58 -10.14 -12.68 6.11
C VAL A 58 -11.21 -13.30 5.21
N THR A 59 -11.71 -12.58 4.21
CA THR A 59 -12.79 -13.09 3.34
C THR A 59 -12.34 -14.24 2.44
N VAL A 60 -11.04 -14.35 2.20
CA VAL A 60 -10.40 -15.43 1.42
C VAL A 60 -9.69 -16.45 2.32
N ASN A 61 -10.01 -16.48 3.62
CA ASN A 61 -9.38 -17.35 4.62
C ASN A 61 -7.85 -17.27 4.61
N TYR A 62 -7.33 -16.04 4.46
CA TYR A 62 -5.91 -15.73 4.41
C TYR A 62 -5.15 -16.35 3.23
N MET A 63 -5.85 -16.78 2.17
CA MET A 63 -5.24 -17.39 0.98
C MET A 63 -5.05 -16.38 -0.15
N THR A 64 -3.90 -16.44 -0.82
CA THR A 64 -3.61 -15.71 -2.06
C THR A 64 -2.75 -16.55 -3.00
N ASN A 65 -2.45 -16.04 -4.20
CA ASN A 65 -1.57 -16.66 -5.19
C ASN A 65 -1.03 -15.58 -6.14
N GLU A 66 -0.08 -15.95 -7.00
CA GLU A 66 0.54 -15.04 -7.97
C GLU A 66 -0.48 -14.27 -8.82
N LYS A 67 -1.57 -14.91 -9.27
CA LYS A 67 -2.59 -14.25 -10.10
C LYS A 67 -3.33 -13.16 -9.34
N LEU A 68 -3.79 -13.47 -8.13
CA LEU A 68 -4.51 -12.51 -7.28
C LEU A 68 -3.63 -11.34 -6.90
N LEU A 69 -2.37 -11.60 -6.53
CA LEU A 69 -1.41 -10.55 -6.17
C LEU A 69 -1.12 -9.61 -7.34
N ASN A 70 -0.93 -10.12 -8.56
CA ASN A 70 -0.73 -9.28 -9.74
C ASN A 70 -1.96 -8.42 -10.07
N ILE A 71 -3.17 -8.97 -9.97
CA ILE A 71 -4.42 -8.19 -10.14
C ILE A 71 -4.52 -7.11 -9.04
N GLY A 72 -4.18 -7.46 -7.80
CA GLY A 72 -4.13 -6.54 -6.67
C GLY A 72 -3.20 -5.37 -6.94
N LEU A 73 -1.97 -5.62 -7.39
CA LEU A 73 -0.99 -4.58 -7.75
C LEU A 73 -1.48 -3.66 -8.87
N GLN A 74 -2.12 -4.20 -9.91
CA GLN A 74 -2.73 -3.37 -10.97
C GLN A 74 -3.80 -2.42 -10.40
N LYS A 75 -4.64 -2.92 -9.49
CA LYS A 75 -5.69 -2.10 -8.84
C LYS A 75 -5.11 -1.11 -7.82
N MET A 76 -4.02 -1.47 -7.14
CA MET A 76 -3.28 -0.59 -6.24
C MET A 76 -2.65 0.57 -7.00
N LYS A 77 -2.20 0.35 -8.24
CA LYS A 77 -1.69 1.42 -9.12
C LYS A 77 -2.79 2.42 -9.50
N LEU A 78 -3.96 1.93 -9.87
CA LEU A 78 -5.13 2.80 -10.12
C LEU A 78 -5.54 3.58 -8.86
N LEU A 79 -5.47 2.95 -7.69
CA LEU A 79 -5.73 3.66 -6.43
C LEU A 79 -4.65 4.74 -6.17
N GLU A 80 -3.37 4.48 -6.44
CA GLU A 80 -2.28 5.46 -6.31
C GLU A 80 -2.56 6.72 -7.14
N GLU A 81 -3.03 6.57 -8.38
CA GLU A 81 -3.44 7.68 -9.24
C GLU A 81 -4.61 8.48 -8.65
N ASP A 82 -5.59 7.79 -8.05
CA ASP A 82 -6.73 8.42 -7.39
C ASP A 82 -6.35 9.10 -6.05
N LEU A 83 -5.26 8.69 -5.40
CA LEU A 83 -4.77 9.33 -4.18
C LEU A 83 -4.28 10.77 -4.43
N GLU A 84 -3.93 11.11 -5.67
CA GLU A 84 -3.63 12.48 -6.08
C GLU A 84 -4.86 13.38 -6.16
N LYS A 85 -6.04 12.77 -6.09
CA LYS A 85 -7.35 13.42 -6.12
C LYS A 85 -8.10 13.28 -4.80
N VAL A 86 -7.43 12.96 -3.70
CA VAL A 86 -8.08 12.98 -2.37
C VAL A 86 -8.39 14.42 -1.99
N ALA A 87 -9.57 14.64 -1.40
CA ALA A 87 -9.98 15.93 -0.86
C ALA A 87 -10.14 15.85 0.66
N ALA A 88 -9.90 16.96 1.35
CA ALA A 88 -10.09 17.10 2.78
C ALA A 88 -10.87 18.38 3.09
N GLN A 89 -11.98 18.27 3.83
CA GLN A 89 -12.81 19.43 4.18
C GLN A 89 -12.25 20.26 5.34
N ASP A 90 -11.40 19.65 6.18
CA ASP A 90 -10.80 20.27 7.36
C ASP A 90 -9.44 19.63 7.71
N ILE A 91 -8.80 20.10 8.78
CA ILE A 91 -7.48 19.61 9.23
C ILE A 91 -7.54 18.15 9.71
N HIS A 92 -8.68 17.68 10.21
CA HIS A 92 -8.83 16.28 10.60
C HIS A 92 -8.85 15.37 9.36
N GLU A 93 -9.60 15.74 8.32
CA GLU A 93 -9.57 15.01 7.07
C GLU A 93 -8.23 15.13 6.35
N LEU A 94 -7.51 16.25 6.51
CA LEU A 94 -6.16 16.39 5.98
C LEU A 94 -5.21 15.36 6.60
N LEU A 95 -5.29 15.17 7.92
CA LEU A 95 -4.56 14.10 8.61
C LEU A 95 -4.94 12.73 8.01
N ARG A 96 -6.24 12.45 7.86
CA ARG A 96 -6.72 11.16 7.32
C ARG A 96 -6.29 10.93 5.88
N ALA A 97 -6.22 11.96 5.04
CA ALA A 97 -5.74 11.90 3.67
C ALA A 97 -4.27 11.44 3.63
N TRP A 98 -3.42 12.02 4.47
CA TRP A 98 -2.01 11.63 4.56
C TRP A 98 -1.82 10.22 5.14
N GLU A 99 -2.55 9.88 6.20
CA GLU A 99 -2.51 8.51 6.72
C GLU A 99 -3.01 7.47 5.70
N LEU A 100 -3.96 7.81 4.83
CA LEU A 100 -4.40 6.95 3.73
C LEU A 100 -3.24 6.69 2.75
N LYS A 101 -2.52 7.74 2.33
CA LYS A 101 -1.33 7.60 1.47
C LYS A 101 -0.26 6.73 2.13
N HIS A 102 -0.01 6.91 3.43
CA HIS A 102 0.93 6.07 4.17
C HIS A 102 0.50 4.59 4.21
N ARG A 103 -0.80 4.32 4.43
CA ARG A 103 -1.34 2.95 4.45
C ARG A 103 -1.26 2.30 3.07
N HIS A 104 -1.51 3.04 1.99
CA HIS A 104 -1.36 2.54 0.62
C HIS A 104 0.07 2.09 0.33
N LEU A 105 1.08 2.90 0.67
CA LEU A 105 2.48 2.54 0.48
C LEU A 105 2.88 1.28 1.28
N ALA A 106 2.45 1.20 2.54
CA ALA A 106 2.69 0.01 3.36
C ALA A 106 2.03 -1.24 2.76
N ALA A 107 0.79 -1.11 2.30
CA ALA A 107 0.03 -2.18 1.65
C ALA A 107 0.68 -2.65 0.34
N GLU A 108 1.11 -1.73 -0.51
CA GLU A 108 1.84 -2.03 -1.75
C GLU A 108 3.13 -2.83 -1.47
N SER A 109 3.89 -2.43 -0.43
CA SER A 109 5.06 -3.19 0.00
C SER A 109 4.70 -4.62 0.42
N VAL A 110 3.59 -4.82 1.13
CA VAL A 110 3.12 -6.18 1.51
C VAL A 110 2.80 -7.01 0.27
N PHE A 111 2.14 -6.44 -0.75
CA PHE A 111 1.89 -7.15 -2.01
C PHE A 111 3.20 -7.61 -2.67
N HIS A 112 4.18 -6.71 -2.81
CA HIS A 112 5.46 -7.05 -3.45
C HIS A 112 6.23 -8.12 -2.68
N HIS A 113 6.30 -8.02 -1.34
CA HIS A 113 6.96 -9.03 -0.50
C HIS A 113 6.27 -10.40 -0.60
N THR A 114 4.93 -10.40 -0.54
CA THR A 114 4.13 -11.63 -0.62
C THR A 114 4.27 -12.27 -2.00
N LEU A 115 4.30 -11.48 -3.07
CA LEU A 115 4.47 -11.95 -4.45
C LEU A 115 5.86 -12.55 -4.69
N PHE A 116 6.90 -11.85 -4.23
CA PHE A 116 8.29 -12.27 -4.41
C PHE A 116 8.60 -13.59 -3.70
N ARG A 117 8.13 -13.78 -2.47
CA ARG A 117 8.39 -14.99 -1.68
C ARG A 117 7.54 -16.18 -2.17
N LYS A 118 8.20 -17.14 -2.85
CA LYS A 118 7.57 -18.34 -3.44
C LYS A 118 7.52 -19.52 -2.46
N GLU A 119 6.92 -19.30 -1.30
CA GLU A 119 6.64 -20.31 -0.26
C GLU A 119 5.52 -19.83 0.67
N THR A 120 5.03 -20.72 1.54
CA THR A 120 4.18 -20.36 2.68
C THR A 120 4.98 -20.57 3.97
N ARG A 121 5.69 -19.52 4.40
CA ARG A 121 6.55 -19.54 5.60
C ARG A 121 5.76 -19.57 6.90
N TRP A 122 4.64 -18.85 6.96
CA TRP A 122 3.83 -18.67 8.16
C TRP A 122 2.38 -19.10 7.92
N PRO A 123 2.12 -20.40 7.74
CA PRO A 123 0.76 -20.90 7.59
C PRO A 123 -0.06 -20.52 8.84
N GLY A 124 -1.26 -20.00 8.61
CA GLY A 124 -2.13 -19.43 9.65
C GLY A 124 -2.12 -17.89 9.65
N TYR A 125 -1.02 -17.25 9.24
CA TYR A 125 -1.00 -15.81 8.95
C TYR A 125 -1.41 -15.52 7.51
N TYR A 126 -0.85 -16.26 6.56
CA TYR A 126 -1.33 -16.29 5.17
C TYR A 126 -0.90 -17.59 4.48
N TYR A 127 -1.52 -17.89 3.34
CA TYR A 127 -1.23 -19.04 2.50
C TYR A 127 -0.99 -18.60 1.05
N ARG A 128 0.14 -19.00 0.46
CA ARG A 128 0.37 -18.95 -0.99
C ARG A 128 -0.18 -20.24 -1.59
N GLY A 129 -1.38 -20.21 -2.14
CA GLY A 129 -2.06 -21.37 -2.72
C GLY A 129 -1.29 -22.05 -3.86
N ASP A 130 -0.44 -21.29 -4.53
CA ASP A 130 0.52 -21.74 -5.56
C ASP A 130 1.86 -22.25 -4.98
N TYR A 131 2.17 -21.95 -3.72
CA TYR A 131 3.38 -22.36 -3.00
C TYR A 131 3.08 -22.71 -1.52
N MET A 132 2.31 -23.78 -1.29
CA MET A 132 1.71 -24.08 0.02
C MET A 132 2.68 -24.56 1.12
N LYS A 133 3.90 -24.95 0.76
CA LYS A 133 4.87 -25.50 1.70
C LYS A 133 5.94 -24.48 2.07
N VAL A 134 6.51 -24.66 3.26
CA VAL A 134 7.79 -24.05 3.64
C VAL A 134 8.88 -24.64 2.74
N ASN A 135 9.79 -23.79 2.23
CA ASN A 135 10.92 -24.18 1.41
C ASN A 135 12.21 -23.61 2.02
N ASP A 136 12.83 -24.36 2.93
CA ASP A 136 14.09 -23.93 3.55
C ASP A 136 15.28 -23.95 2.60
N ASP A 137 15.24 -24.79 1.57
CA ASP A 137 16.34 -24.92 0.60
C ASP A 137 16.55 -23.62 -0.19
N ASP A 138 15.46 -22.95 -0.59
CA ASP A 138 15.53 -21.71 -1.38
C ASP A 138 15.17 -20.44 -0.59
N TRP A 139 14.40 -20.56 0.50
CA TRP A 139 13.74 -19.42 1.15
C TRP A 139 14.03 -19.25 2.64
N HIS A 140 15.02 -19.98 3.18
CA HIS A 140 15.58 -19.69 4.51
C HIS A 140 16.48 -18.44 4.51
N VAL A 141 15.88 -17.32 4.12
CA VAL A 141 16.50 -16.01 3.87
C VAL A 141 15.54 -14.90 4.29
N LEU A 142 16.06 -13.69 4.46
CA LEU A 142 15.24 -12.49 4.62
C LEU A 142 14.79 -12.00 3.24
N THR A 143 13.54 -11.54 3.13
CA THR A 143 13.11 -10.76 1.96
C THR A 143 13.31 -9.29 2.29
N VAL A 144 14.07 -8.59 1.45
CA VAL A 144 14.28 -7.14 1.59
C VAL A 144 13.86 -6.45 0.29
N SER A 145 13.53 -5.17 0.40
CA SER A 145 13.12 -4.37 -0.74
C SER A 145 13.64 -2.95 -0.69
N ARG A 146 13.81 -2.35 -1.87
CA ARG A 146 13.99 -0.92 -2.07
C ARG A 146 12.95 -0.43 -3.06
N ARG A 147 12.21 0.60 -2.69
CA ARG A 147 11.34 1.36 -3.61
C ARG A 147 12.10 2.58 -4.09
N ASP A 148 12.16 2.77 -5.40
CA ASP A 148 12.73 3.98 -5.99
C ASP A 148 11.82 5.18 -5.69
N PRO A 149 12.33 6.29 -5.14
CA PRO A 149 11.51 7.44 -4.78
C PRO A 149 11.05 8.26 -6.00
N GLU A 150 11.69 8.14 -7.15
CA GLU A 150 11.36 8.84 -8.38
C GLU A 150 10.39 8.03 -9.25
N THR A 151 10.69 6.74 -9.46
CA THR A 151 9.86 5.88 -10.35
C THR A 151 8.77 5.11 -9.61
N GLY A 152 8.94 4.89 -8.29
CA GLY A 152 8.08 4.01 -7.50
C GLY A 152 8.33 2.52 -7.72
N GLU A 153 9.32 2.14 -8.52
CA GLU A 153 9.62 0.74 -8.82
C GLU A 153 10.25 0.02 -7.61
N TYR A 154 9.85 -1.23 -7.39
CA TYR A 154 10.39 -2.07 -6.33
C TYR A 154 11.50 -2.98 -6.86
N THR A 155 12.66 -2.91 -6.21
CA THR A 155 13.68 -3.96 -6.29
C THR A 155 13.54 -4.88 -5.09
N MET A 156 13.43 -6.18 -5.34
CA MET A 156 13.28 -7.23 -4.32
C MET A 156 14.52 -8.10 -4.28
N GLU A 157 14.98 -8.46 -3.08
CA GLU A 157 16.18 -9.26 -2.89
C GLU A 157 16.01 -10.30 -1.78
N LYS A 158 16.74 -11.41 -1.92
CA LYS A 158 16.97 -12.39 -0.86
C LYS A 158 18.25 -12.00 -0.11
N ALA A 159 18.13 -11.54 1.12
CA ALA A 159 19.27 -11.27 1.98
C ALA A 159 19.56 -12.49 2.90
N PRO A 160 20.83 -12.82 3.15
CA PRO A 160 21.19 -13.98 3.96
C PRO A 160 20.67 -13.86 5.40
N LEU A 161 20.16 -14.97 5.93
CA LEU A 161 19.80 -15.10 7.35
C LEU A 161 20.98 -15.69 8.13
N TYR A 162 21.58 -14.90 9.02
CA TYR A 162 22.68 -15.35 9.87
C TYR A 162 22.15 -15.86 11.22
N HIS A 163 22.47 -17.12 11.54
CA HIS A 163 22.19 -17.70 12.85
C HIS A 163 23.32 -17.33 13.80
N ILE A 164 23.03 -16.45 14.76
CA ILE A 164 24.01 -15.97 15.76
C ILE A 164 24.05 -16.90 16.99
N VAL A 165 22.94 -17.59 17.26
CA VAL A 165 22.80 -18.59 18.32
C VAL A 165 22.72 -19.96 17.67
N GLU A 166 23.40 -20.95 18.23
CA GLU A 166 23.33 -22.34 17.77
C GLU A 166 21.90 -22.87 17.90
N LYS A 167 21.53 -23.81 17.02
CA LYS A 167 20.14 -24.26 16.87
C LYS A 167 19.64 -25.15 18.02
N ASP A 168 20.42 -25.37 19.06
CA ASP A 168 20.10 -26.23 20.20
C ASP A 168 20.42 -25.56 21.55
N ALA A 169 19.36 -25.10 22.21
CA ALA A 169 19.24 -24.98 23.68
C ALA A 169 17.85 -25.49 24.08
#